data_AF-A0A0D0A4V1-F1
#
_entry.id   AF-A0A0D0A4V1-F1
#
_cell.length_a   1.000
_cell.length_b   1.000
_cell.length_c   1.000
_cell.angle_alpha   90.00
_cell.angle_beta   90.00
_cell.angle_gamma   90.00
#
_symmetry.space_group_name_H-M   'P 1'
#
loop_
_entity.id
_entity.type
_entity.pdbx_description
1 polymer ?
#
loop_
_entity_poly.entity_id
_entity_poly.type
_entity_poly.pdbx_seq_one_letter_code
_entity_poly.pdbx_strand_id
1 'polypeptide(L)'
;MIPPVYEPLPYALSGLNFTQLPVCAQQYLQQVKLAPPHAPDVNFISAERLNISTTLSSSLIKNDLDLVKLRLETVVMASDLEIGIPSQDDLQRHVLAAQECRLQKLLGDVLPERELIFNAFMIKFDALVWLDQQGHEHYTPEDWQRYRDALLKPILDHTSHQLVALDNAVIDG
;
A
#
# COMPACT_ATOMS: atom_id res chain seq x y z
N MET A 1 4.93 -14.53 -3.05
CA MET A 1 4.82 -13.13 -2.59
C MET A 1 3.50 -13.02 -1.86
N ILE A 2 3.49 -12.65 -0.57
CA ILE A 2 2.22 -12.45 0.15
C ILE A 2 1.79 -11.01 -0.18
N PRO A 3 0.76 -10.80 -1.02
CA PRO A 3 0.22 -9.45 -1.18
C PRO A 3 -0.22 -8.96 0.19
N PRO A 4 -0.18 -7.64 0.48
CA PRO A 4 -0.82 -7.14 1.69
C PRO A 4 -2.26 -7.66 1.68
N VAL A 5 -2.57 -8.54 2.63
CA VAL A 5 -3.94 -9.05 2.79
C VAL A 5 -4.70 -7.86 3.35
N TYR A 6 -5.34 -7.12 2.45
CA TYR A 6 -6.35 -6.17 2.85
C TYR A 6 -7.49 -6.98 3.48
N GLU A 7 -7.48 -7.07 4.81
CA GLU A 7 -8.66 -7.47 5.55
C GLU A 7 -9.58 -6.24 5.60
N PRO A 8 -10.77 -6.30 5.02
CA PRO A 8 -11.69 -5.16 5.02
C PRO A 8 -12.15 -4.88 6.44
N LEU A 9 -11.46 -3.96 7.09
CA LEU A 9 -11.89 -3.40 8.36
C LEU A 9 -13.19 -2.61 8.17
N PRO A 10 -14.08 -2.58 9.18
CA PRO A 10 -15.26 -1.73 9.15
C PRO A 10 -14.89 -0.29 8.81
N TYR A 11 -15.67 0.33 7.93
CA TYR A 11 -15.42 1.70 7.51
C TYR A 11 -15.77 2.69 8.63
N ALA A 12 -14.73 3.18 9.31
CA ALA A 12 -14.86 3.90 10.58
C ALA A 12 -15.38 5.35 10.45
N LEU A 13 -15.42 5.93 9.24
CA LEU A 13 -15.82 7.32 9.05
C LEU A 13 -17.33 7.48 8.76
N SER A 14 -18.06 6.38 8.62
CA SER A 14 -19.50 6.40 8.37
C SER A 14 -20.24 7.17 9.47
N GLY A 15 -21.08 8.14 9.08
CA GLY A 15 -21.92 8.90 10.01
C GLY A 15 -21.20 9.95 10.86
N LEU A 16 -19.90 10.16 10.65
CA LEU A 16 -19.15 11.22 11.33
C LEU A 16 -19.40 12.59 10.68
N ASN A 17 -19.44 13.64 11.49
CA ASN A 17 -19.32 15.02 11.01
C ASN A 17 -17.86 15.40 10.77
N PHE A 18 -17.60 16.46 10.01
CA PHE A 18 -16.24 16.90 9.68
C PHE A 18 -15.32 17.04 10.90
N THR A 19 -15.82 17.65 11.99
CA THR A 19 -15.03 17.86 13.22
C THR A 19 -14.74 16.59 14.00
N GLN A 20 -15.43 15.48 13.70
CA GLN A 20 -15.25 14.17 14.31
C GLN A 20 -14.29 13.28 13.53
N LEU A 21 -13.89 13.68 12.32
CA LEU A 21 -12.91 12.94 11.52
C LEU A 21 -11.53 12.93 12.20
N PRO A 22 -10.68 11.93 11.93
CA PRO A 22 -9.28 11.98 12.32
C PRO A 22 -8.59 13.25 11.84
N VAL A 23 -7.69 13.82 12.65
CA VAL A 23 -7.01 15.10 12.35
C VAL A 23 -6.33 15.08 10.97
N CYS A 24 -5.68 13.97 10.62
CA CYS A 24 -5.02 13.82 9.32
C CYS A 24 -6.01 13.89 8.14
N ALA A 25 -7.22 13.35 8.30
CA ALA A 25 -8.27 13.42 7.29
C ALA A 25 -8.80 14.86 7.15
N GLN A 26 -9.03 15.55 8.27
CA GLN A 26 -9.45 16.96 8.25
C GLN A 26 -8.40 17.85 7.55
N GLN A 27 -7.12 17.70 7.91
CA GLN A 27 -6.02 18.46 7.32
C GLN A 27 -5.89 18.20 5.82
N TYR A 28 -6.00 16.93 5.41
CA TYR A 28 -5.98 16.57 4.00
C TYR A 28 -7.11 17.25 3.22
N LEU A 29 -8.37 17.13 3.70
CA LEU A 29 -9.53 17.74 3.06
C LEU A 29 -9.42 19.27 2.97
N GLN A 30 -8.84 19.92 3.98
CA GLN A 30 -8.54 21.35 3.95
C GLN A 30 -7.49 21.69 2.88
N GLN A 31 -6.42 20.90 2.79
CA GLN A 31 -5.32 21.11 1.84
C GLN A 31 -5.81 21.01 0.39
N VAL A 32 -6.66 20.03 0.08
CA VAL A 32 -7.24 19.84 -1.26
C VAL A 32 -8.49 20.69 -1.51
N LYS A 33 -8.84 21.58 -0.57
CA LYS A 33 -9.99 22.51 -0.65
C LYS A 33 -11.35 21.80 -0.83
N LEU A 34 -11.51 20.63 -0.24
CA LEU A 34 -12.77 19.86 -0.22
C LEU A 34 -13.44 19.85 1.17
N ALA A 35 -12.91 20.62 2.13
CA ALA A 35 -13.53 20.76 3.45
C ALA A 35 -14.88 21.52 3.37
N PRO A 36 -15.90 21.11 4.16
CA PRO A 36 -17.14 21.87 4.30
C PRO A 36 -16.89 23.33 4.72
N PRO A 37 -17.79 24.30 4.40
CA PRO A 37 -19.18 24.11 3.98
C PRO A 37 -19.41 23.95 2.48
N HIS A 38 -18.35 23.88 1.68
CA HIS A 38 -18.48 23.85 0.22
C HIS A 38 -18.96 22.46 -0.19
N ALA A 39 -20.09 22.36 -0.89
CA ALA A 39 -20.53 21.09 -1.46
C ALA A 39 -19.47 20.65 -2.49
N PRO A 40 -18.78 19.52 -2.28
CA PRO A 40 -17.73 19.10 -3.18
C PRO A 40 -18.36 18.61 -4.48
N ASP A 41 -17.87 19.09 -5.62
CA ASP A 41 -18.28 18.57 -6.92
C ASP A 41 -17.69 17.15 -7.10
N VAL A 42 -18.57 16.20 -7.43
CA VAL A 42 -18.27 14.77 -7.62
C VAL A 42 -17.13 14.55 -8.62
N ASN A 43 -16.99 15.43 -9.61
CA ASN A 43 -15.88 15.39 -10.56
C ASN A 43 -14.53 15.66 -9.89
N PHE A 44 -14.48 16.59 -8.93
CA PHE A 44 -13.26 16.88 -8.17
C PHE A 44 -12.90 15.74 -7.22
N ILE A 45 -13.88 15.14 -6.53
CA ILE A 45 -13.63 13.97 -5.66
C ILE A 45 -13.03 12.83 -6.49
N SER A 46 -13.59 12.58 -7.67
CA SER A 46 -13.13 11.51 -8.56
C SER A 46 -11.74 11.79 -9.15
N ALA A 47 -11.45 13.03 -9.54
CA ALA A 47 -10.12 13.44 -9.97
C ALA A 47 -9.08 13.31 -8.85
N GLU A 48 -9.44 13.69 -7.62
CA GLU A 48 -8.53 13.58 -6.48
C GLU A 48 -8.28 12.12 -6.10
N ARG A 49 -9.31 11.24 -6.18
CA ARG A 49 -9.11 9.78 -6.02
C ARG A 49 -8.10 9.24 -7.03
N LEU A 50 -8.18 9.66 -8.29
CA LEU A 50 -7.21 9.26 -9.31
C LEU A 50 -5.81 9.77 -8.95
N ASN A 51 -5.69 11.04 -8.56
CA ASN A 51 -4.42 11.66 -8.16
C ASN A 51 -3.73 10.90 -7.01
N ILE A 52 -4.44 10.59 -5.94
CA ILE A 52 -3.87 9.83 -4.81
C ILE A 52 -3.54 8.39 -5.19
N SER A 53 -4.29 7.78 -6.12
CA SER A 53 -4.01 6.42 -6.63
C SER A 53 -2.72 6.39 -7.46
N THR A 54 -2.52 7.36 -8.34
CA THR A 54 -1.27 7.52 -9.10
C THR A 54 -0.08 7.82 -8.18
N THR A 55 -0.31 8.63 -7.14
CA THR A 55 0.71 8.93 -6.13
C THR A 55 1.09 7.69 -5.33
N LEU A 56 0.13 6.84 -4.96
CA LEU A 56 0.37 5.55 -4.31
C LEU A 56 1.28 4.67 -5.17
N SER A 57 0.88 4.42 -6.43
CA SER A 57 1.69 3.63 -7.36
C SER A 57 3.11 4.18 -7.48
N SER A 58 3.27 5.49 -7.67
CA SER A 58 4.59 6.12 -7.81
C SER A 58 5.44 6.00 -6.54
N SER A 59 4.82 6.12 -5.36
CA SER A 59 5.50 6.00 -4.06
C SER A 59 5.96 4.56 -3.81
N LEU A 60 5.21 3.57 -4.30
CA LEU A 60 5.55 2.16 -4.15
C LEU A 60 6.70 1.70 -5.05
N ILE A 61 6.99 2.36 -6.19
CA ILE A 61 8.00 1.89 -7.17
C ILE A 61 9.35 1.56 -6.52
N LYS A 62 9.91 2.47 -5.72
CA LYS A 62 11.21 2.25 -5.08
C LYS A 62 11.15 1.08 -4.10
N ASN A 63 10.08 1.01 -3.31
CA ASN A 63 9.85 -0.05 -2.34
C ASN A 63 9.69 -1.42 -3.02
N ASP A 64 8.94 -1.47 -4.13
CA ASP A 64 8.76 -2.65 -4.99
C ASP A 64 10.09 -3.12 -5.58
N LEU A 65 10.92 -2.19 -6.09
CA LEU A 65 12.27 -2.51 -6.59
C LEU A 65 13.15 -3.12 -5.49
N ASP A 66 13.09 -2.60 -4.28
CA ASP A 66 13.88 -3.12 -3.17
C ASP A 66 13.38 -4.51 -2.72
N LEU A 67 12.07 -4.77 -2.74
CA LEU A 67 11.50 -6.10 -2.53
C LEU A 67 12.00 -7.12 -3.57
N VAL A 68 11.97 -6.75 -4.86
CA VAL A 68 12.43 -7.63 -5.94
C VAL A 68 13.92 -7.93 -5.81
N LYS A 69 14.77 -6.93 -5.50
CA LYS A 69 16.20 -7.15 -5.26
C LYS A 69 16.46 -8.13 -4.11
N LEU A 70 15.79 -7.94 -2.97
CA LEU A 70 15.94 -8.84 -1.81
C LEU A 70 15.49 -10.27 -2.14
N ARG A 71 14.45 -10.43 -2.97
CA ARG A 71 14.05 -11.75 -3.47
C ARG A 71 15.12 -12.38 -4.35
N LEU A 72 15.67 -11.65 -5.31
CA LEU A 72 16.70 -12.16 -6.21
C LEU A 72 17.96 -12.59 -5.47
N GLU A 73 18.41 -11.78 -4.50
CA GLU A 73 19.49 -12.17 -3.59
C GLU A 73 19.18 -13.49 -2.87
N THR A 74 17.92 -13.73 -2.48
CA THR A 74 17.49 -15.00 -1.88
C THR A 74 17.62 -16.19 -2.84
N VAL A 75 17.21 -16.00 -4.10
CA VAL A 75 17.28 -17.04 -5.12
C VAL A 75 18.73 -17.41 -5.42
N VAL A 76 19.60 -16.41 -5.61
CA VAL A 76 21.04 -16.61 -5.89
C VAL A 76 21.70 -17.39 -4.75
N MET A 77 21.48 -16.99 -3.50
CA MET A 77 22.05 -17.69 -2.34
C MET A 77 21.56 -19.14 -2.23
N ALA A 78 20.30 -19.41 -2.59
CA ALA A 78 19.76 -20.77 -2.59
C ALA A 78 20.42 -21.65 -3.67
N SER A 79 20.67 -21.08 -4.86
CA SER A 79 21.39 -21.78 -5.94
C SER A 79 22.86 -22.05 -5.62
N ASP A 80 23.55 -21.11 -4.96
CA ASP A 80 24.95 -21.29 -4.55
C ASP A 80 25.12 -22.42 -3.51
N LEU A 81 24.10 -22.66 -2.68
CA LEU A 81 24.06 -23.77 -1.72
C LEU A 81 23.91 -25.14 -2.41
N GLU A 82 23.25 -25.22 -3.57
CA GLU A 82 23.05 -26.46 -4.32
C GLU A 82 24.30 -26.94 -5.08
N ILE A 83 25.24 -26.05 -5.40
CA ILE A 83 26.39 -26.34 -6.29
C ILE A 83 27.64 -26.86 -5.55
N GLY A 84 27.71 -26.74 -4.22
CA GLY A 84 28.62 -27.51 -3.35
C GLY A 84 30.09 -27.04 -3.21
N ILE A 85 30.48 -26.78 -1.95
CA ILE A 85 31.83 -26.87 -1.28
C ILE A 85 32.82 -25.69 -1.53
N PRO A 86 33.39 -24.99 -0.49
CA PRO A 86 34.19 -25.55 0.62
C PRO A 86 33.97 -24.97 2.06
N SER A 87 34.52 -25.71 3.05
CA SER A 87 34.40 -25.62 4.53
C SER A 87 33.05 -25.13 5.07
N GLN A 88 32.24 -26.10 5.51
CA GLN A 88 30.86 -25.94 5.93
C GLN A 88 30.65 -24.78 6.95
N ASP A 89 31.56 -24.62 7.91
CA ASP A 89 31.35 -23.69 9.04
C ASP A 89 31.54 -22.20 8.69
N ASP A 90 32.51 -21.84 7.86
CA ASP A 90 32.77 -20.43 7.48
C ASP A 90 31.77 -19.95 6.43
N LEU A 91 31.49 -20.80 5.45
CA LEU A 91 30.48 -20.53 4.41
C LEU A 91 29.09 -20.43 5.03
N GLN A 92 28.73 -21.33 5.95
CA GLN A 92 27.43 -21.29 6.64
C GLN A 92 27.31 -20.04 7.52
N ARG A 93 28.38 -19.61 8.20
CA ARG A 93 28.38 -18.35 8.95
C ARG A 93 28.17 -17.14 8.06
N HIS A 94 28.82 -17.08 6.89
CA HIS A 94 28.62 -16.00 5.93
C HIS A 94 27.21 -15.98 5.34
N VAL A 95 26.67 -17.15 4.97
CA VAL A 95 25.29 -17.28 4.47
C VAL A 95 24.28 -16.84 5.54
N LEU A 96 24.45 -17.27 6.80
CA LEU A 96 23.57 -16.87 7.90
C LEU A 96 23.63 -15.35 8.15
N ALA A 97 24.83 -14.77 8.21
CA ALA A 97 24.99 -13.33 8.41
C ALA A 97 24.38 -12.51 7.25
N ALA A 98 24.53 -12.98 6.00
CA ALA A 98 23.91 -12.36 4.85
C ALA A 98 22.37 -12.47 4.88
N GLN A 99 21.83 -13.63 5.29
CA GLN A 99 20.39 -13.79 5.48
C GLN A 99 19.84 -12.91 6.62
N GLU A 100 20.56 -12.80 7.73
CA GLU A 100 20.17 -11.94 8.85
C GLU A 100 20.14 -10.47 8.45
N CYS A 101 21.19 -9.98 7.79
CA CYS A 101 21.25 -8.61 7.25
C CYS A 101 20.09 -8.33 6.28
N ARG A 102 19.79 -9.30 5.41
CA ARG A 102 18.67 -9.20 4.46
C ARG A 102 17.31 -9.17 5.14
N LEU A 103 17.08 -10.05 6.12
CA LEU A 103 15.85 -10.05 6.91
C LEU A 103 15.70 -8.75 7.70
N GLN A 104 16.79 -8.23 8.25
CA GLN A 104 16.80 -6.94 8.92
C GLN A 104 16.40 -5.81 7.97
N LYS A 105 16.92 -5.78 6.73
CA LYS A 105 16.51 -4.79 5.73
C LYS A 105 15.05 -4.97 5.30
N LEU A 106 14.60 -6.20 5.10
CA LEU A 106 13.22 -6.50 4.71
C LEU A 106 12.21 -6.07 5.79
N LEU A 107 12.44 -6.51 7.03
CA LEU A 107 11.52 -6.32 8.15
C LEU A 107 11.69 -4.97 8.84
N GLY A 108 12.90 -4.41 8.83
CA GLY A 108 13.23 -3.14 9.47
C GLY A 108 12.98 -1.92 8.59
N ASP A 109 13.14 -2.05 7.28
CA ASP A 109 13.10 -0.91 6.36
C ASP A 109 11.97 -1.05 5.32
N VAL A 110 12.03 -2.11 4.50
CA VAL A 110 11.19 -2.20 3.29
C VAL A 110 9.71 -2.41 3.61
N LEU A 111 9.37 -3.38 4.44
CA LEU A 111 7.96 -3.63 4.80
C LEU A 111 7.35 -2.49 5.63
N PRO A 112 8.04 -1.92 6.64
CA PRO A 112 7.52 -0.75 7.35
C PRO A 112 7.31 0.47 6.46
N GLU A 113 8.23 0.77 5.54
CA GLU A 113 8.05 1.88 4.59
C GLU A 113 6.83 1.65 3.69
N ARG A 114 6.63 0.42 3.22
CA ARG A 114 5.45 0.05 2.43
C ARG A 114 4.16 0.30 3.21
N GLU A 115 4.12 -0.13 4.46
CA GLU A 115 2.97 0.05 5.34
C GLU A 115 2.68 1.53 5.58
N LEU A 116 3.71 2.35 5.81
CA LEU A 116 3.55 3.81 5.96
C LEU A 116 2.96 4.46 4.70
N ILE A 117 3.46 4.09 3.52
CA ILE A 117 2.92 4.57 2.24
C ILE A 117 1.44 4.18 2.11
N PHE A 118 1.11 2.93 2.42
CA PHE A 118 -0.25 2.43 2.32
C PHE A 118 -1.19 3.12 3.30
N ASN A 119 -0.81 3.25 4.58
CA ASN A 119 -1.60 3.92 5.60
C ASN A 119 -1.86 5.39 5.27
N ALA A 120 -0.85 6.09 4.75
CA ALA A 120 -1.01 7.47 4.30
C ALA A 120 -2.00 7.60 3.14
N PHE A 121 -1.99 6.64 2.20
CA PHE A 121 -2.99 6.56 1.13
C PHE A 121 -4.38 6.28 1.69
N MET A 122 -4.53 5.29 2.58
CA MET A 122 -5.83 4.89 3.14
C MET A 122 -6.52 6.05 3.89
N ILE A 123 -5.78 6.85 4.64
CA ILE A 123 -6.34 8.04 5.32
C ILE A 123 -6.96 9.01 4.29
N LYS A 124 -6.26 9.28 3.19
CA LYS A 124 -6.73 10.19 2.14
C LYS A 124 -7.92 9.60 1.40
N PHE A 125 -7.83 8.33 1.04
CA PHE A 125 -8.87 7.61 0.32
C PHE A 125 -10.17 7.56 1.13
N ASP A 126 -10.10 7.17 2.40
CA ASP A 126 -11.26 7.09 3.28
C ASP A 126 -11.92 8.47 3.51
N ALA A 127 -11.11 9.54 3.56
CA ALA A 127 -11.60 10.91 3.64
C ALA A 127 -12.37 11.33 2.37
N LEU A 128 -11.95 10.88 1.19
CA LEU A 128 -12.68 11.12 -0.07
C LEU A 128 -13.98 10.31 -0.12
N VAL A 129 -13.97 9.05 0.32
CA VAL A 129 -15.20 8.25 0.47
C VAL A 129 -16.16 8.91 1.47
N TRP A 130 -15.64 9.58 2.50
CA TRP A 130 -16.48 10.29 3.47
C TRP A 130 -17.22 11.47 2.83
N LEU A 131 -16.60 12.15 1.85
CA LEU A 131 -17.28 13.21 1.11
C LEU A 131 -18.44 12.68 0.26
N ASP A 132 -18.28 11.50 -0.35
CA ASP A 132 -19.35 10.86 -1.12
C ASP A 132 -20.60 10.61 -0.24
N GLN A 133 -20.45 10.46 1.08
CA GLN A 133 -21.58 10.29 2.00
C GLN A 133 -22.52 11.49 2.08
N GLN A 134 -22.01 12.70 1.85
CA GLN A 134 -22.74 13.95 2.10
C GLN A 134 -23.93 14.18 1.15
N GLY A 135 -24.20 13.26 0.21
CA GLY A 135 -25.36 13.26 -0.68
C GLY A 135 -26.24 12.01 -0.60
N HIS A 136 -25.98 11.10 0.35
CA HIS A 136 -26.59 9.76 0.37
C HIS A 136 -27.11 9.38 1.76
N GLU A 137 -28.33 9.82 2.08
CA GLU A 137 -28.96 9.63 3.40
C GLU A 137 -29.44 8.20 3.70
N HIS A 138 -29.49 7.32 2.70
CA HIS A 138 -30.12 5.98 2.82
C HIS A 138 -29.13 4.83 3.00
N TYR A 139 -27.82 5.10 2.97
CA TYR A 139 -26.79 4.07 3.02
C TYR A 139 -26.48 3.67 4.46
N THR A 140 -26.42 2.37 4.74
CA THR A 140 -25.95 1.89 6.04
C THR A 140 -24.41 1.92 6.12
N PRO A 141 -23.80 1.79 7.31
CA PRO A 141 -22.35 1.62 7.42
C PRO A 141 -21.79 0.47 6.57
N GLU A 142 -22.54 -0.62 6.44
CA GLU A 142 -22.17 -1.77 5.61
C GLU A 142 -22.20 -1.43 4.11
N ASP A 143 -23.16 -0.61 3.67
CA ASP A 143 -23.22 -0.15 2.28
C ASP A 143 -22.02 0.74 1.95
N TRP A 144 -21.62 1.62 2.87
CA TRP A 144 -20.41 2.43 2.71
C TRP A 144 -19.14 1.59 2.72
N GLN A 145 -19.07 0.54 3.53
CA GLN A 145 -17.96 -0.39 3.49
C GLN A 145 -17.86 -1.08 2.13
N ARG A 146 -18.98 -1.60 1.59
CA ARG A 146 -19.00 -2.21 0.24
C ARG A 146 -18.61 -1.22 -0.84
N TYR A 147 -19.09 0.02 -0.75
CA TYR A 147 -18.74 1.09 -1.69
C TYR A 147 -17.25 1.40 -1.67
N ARG A 148 -16.68 1.60 -0.47
CA ARG A 148 -15.24 1.79 -0.24
C ARG A 148 -14.44 0.65 -0.84
N ASP A 149 -14.80 -0.59 -0.53
CA ASP A 149 -14.09 -1.79 -0.98
C ASP A 149 -14.15 -1.95 -2.50
N ALA A 150 -15.30 -1.65 -3.12
CA ALA A 150 -15.47 -1.70 -4.57
C ALA A 150 -14.57 -0.69 -5.30
N LEU A 151 -14.39 0.50 -4.72
CA LEU A 151 -13.48 1.53 -5.26
C LEU A 151 -12.01 1.19 -5.02
N LEU A 152 -11.70 0.61 -3.87
CA LEU A 152 -10.33 0.31 -3.45
C LEU A 152 -9.75 -0.89 -4.20
N LYS A 153 -10.55 -1.92 -4.42
CA LYS A 153 -10.13 -3.17 -5.06
C LYS A 153 -9.32 -2.99 -6.36
N PRO A 154 -9.79 -2.24 -7.37
CA PRO A 154 -9.02 -2.06 -8.61
C PRO A 154 -7.66 -1.37 -8.39
N ILE A 155 -7.53 -0.53 -7.37
CA ILE A 155 -6.26 0.15 -7.02
C ILE A 155 -5.29 -0.87 -6.40
N LEU A 156 -5.77 -1.73 -5.50
CA LEU A 156 -4.96 -2.80 -4.90
C LEU A 156 -4.54 -3.85 -5.94
N ASP A 157 -5.47 -4.22 -6.82
CA ASP A 157 -5.19 -5.16 -7.91
C ASP A 157 -4.13 -4.57 -8.85
N HIS A 158 -4.22 -3.26 -9.18
CA HIS A 158 -3.21 -2.58 -10.00
C HIS A 158 -1.83 -2.56 -9.37
N THR A 159 -1.71 -2.13 -8.11
CA THR A 159 -0.42 -2.08 -7.38
C THR A 159 0.19 -3.48 -7.23
N SER A 160 -0.62 -4.50 -7.01
CA SER A 160 -0.16 -5.90 -6.98
C SER A 160 0.36 -6.37 -8.33
N HIS A 161 -0.36 -6.07 -9.42
CA HIS A 161 0.08 -6.39 -10.77
C HIS A 161 1.37 -5.65 -11.16
N GLN A 162 1.55 -4.40 -10.75
CA GLN A 162 2.79 -3.65 -10.99
C GLN A 162 4.00 -4.33 -10.34
N LEU A 163 3.88 -4.74 -9.08
CA LEU A 163 4.95 -5.46 -8.39
C LEU A 163 5.27 -6.81 -9.07
N VAL A 164 4.25 -7.59 -9.45
CA VAL A 164 4.46 -8.85 -10.20
C VAL A 164 5.12 -8.61 -11.57
N ALA A 165 4.70 -7.56 -12.29
CA ALA A 165 5.29 -7.22 -13.58
C ALA A 165 6.76 -6.81 -13.44
N LEU A 166 7.09 -6.05 -12.39
CA LEU A 166 8.45 -5.65 -12.06
C LEU A 166 9.32 -6.87 -11.75
N ASP A 167 8.80 -7.79 -10.95
CA ASP A 167 9.44 -9.03 -10.55
C ASP A 167 9.73 -9.95 -11.77
N ASN A 168 8.79 -10.07 -12.70
CA ASN A 168 8.99 -10.82 -13.94
C ASN A 168 10.00 -10.13 -14.88
N ALA A 169 9.95 -8.80 -15.01
CA ALA A 169 10.84 -8.06 -15.90
C ALA A 169 12.33 -8.19 -15.53
N VAL A 170 12.64 -8.40 -14.25
CA VAL A 170 14.03 -8.62 -13.79
C VAL A 170 14.47 -10.09 -13.95
N ILE A 171 13.55 -11.03 -14.07
CA ILE A 171 13.87 -12.45 -14.35
C ILE A 171 14.16 -12.66 -15.85
N ASP A 172 13.43 -11.95 -16.72
CA ASP A 172 13.51 -12.11 -18.18
C ASP A 172 14.62 -11.25 -18.85
N GLY A 173 15.27 -10.34 -18.11
CA GLY A 173 16.30 -9.42 -18.61
C GLY A 173 17.70 -9.76 -18.11
#